data_AF-A0A958M0M1-F1
#
_entry.id   AF-A0A958M0M1-F1
#
_cell.length_a   1.000
_cell.length_b   1.000
_cell.length_c   1.000
_cell.angle_alpha   90.00
_cell.angle_beta   90.00
_cell.angle_gamma   90.00
#
_symmetry.space_group_name_H-M   'P 1'
#
loop_
_entity.id
_entity.type
_entity.pdbx_description
1 polymer ?
#
loop_
_entity_poly.entity_id
_entity_poly.type
_entity_poly.pdbx_seq_one_letter_code
_entity_poly.pdbx_strand_id
1 'polypeptide(L)'
;MVIEKQREYKKKAVVMNDSEMALFQALVSGLPGNYFVFPKMRIADMVDVVDGSGYYQRRNQILPKHVDFLICNNRMVPLMAVELDGNSHS
;
A
#
# COMPACT_ATOMS: atom_id res chain seq x y z
N MET A 1 -20.48 35.48 -8.38
CA MET A 1 -20.41 34.70 -7.12
C MET A 1 -19.98 33.29 -7.49
N VAL A 2 -18.67 33.00 -7.43
CA VAL A 2 -18.16 31.65 -7.69
C VAL A 2 -18.29 30.89 -6.38
N ILE A 3 -19.18 29.92 -6.33
CA ILE A 3 -19.30 29.03 -5.18
C ILE A 3 -18.09 28.09 -5.25
N GLU A 4 -17.07 28.33 -4.44
CA GLU A 4 -15.99 27.37 -4.26
C GLU A 4 -16.58 26.09 -3.66
N LYS A 5 -16.60 25.02 -4.45
CA LYS A 5 -17.06 23.70 -4.01
C LYS A 5 -16.13 23.23 -2.89
N GLN A 6 -16.63 23.24 -1.66
CA GLN A 6 -15.94 22.71 -0.49
C GLN A 6 -15.59 21.24 -0.80
N ARG A 7 -14.30 20.94 -0.96
CA ARG A 7 -13.86 19.59 -1.32
C ARG A 7 -14.16 18.68 -0.12
N GLU A 8 -14.93 17.60 -0.34
CA GLU A 8 -15.25 16.56 0.66
C GLU A 8 -14.00 15.82 1.18
N TYR A 9 -12.82 16.13 0.61
CA TYR A 9 -11.55 15.52 0.94
C TYR A 9 -10.51 16.58 1.28
N LYS A 10 -9.72 16.29 2.32
CA LYS A 10 -8.56 17.10 2.72
C LYS A 10 -7.30 16.26 2.59
N LYS A 11 -6.19 16.91 2.22
CA LYS A 11 -4.87 16.29 2.19
C LYS A 11 -4.49 15.86 3.63
N LYS A 12 -3.98 14.64 3.79
CA LYS A 12 -3.38 14.20 5.05
C LYS A 12 -2.09 15.00 5.33
N ALA A 13 -1.87 15.39 6.58
CA ALA A 13 -0.64 16.05 6.99
C ALA A 13 0.58 15.14 6.79
N VAL A 14 0.44 13.87 7.17
CA VAL A 14 1.43 12.80 6.97
C VAL A 14 0.74 11.54 6.44
N VAL A 15 1.46 10.74 5.65
CA VAL A 15 0.95 9.48 5.09
C VAL A 15 1.42 8.25 5.88
N MET A 16 2.48 8.41 6.67
CA MET A 16 3.06 7.40 7.54
C MET A 16 3.18 7.93 8.96
N ASN A 17 2.99 7.07 9.97
CA ASN A 17 3.38 7.34 11.34
C ASN A 17 4.90 7.13 11.54
N ASP A 18 5.41 7.40 12.74
CA ASP A 18 6.85 7.33 13.02
C ASP A 18 7.44 5.92 12.83
N SER A 19 6.72 4.88 13.25
CA SER A 19 7.14 3.48 13.10
C SER A 19 7.18 3.05 11.63
N GLU A 20 6.16 3.42 10.87
CA GLU A 20 6.08 3.19 9.42
C GLU A 20 7.20 3.92 8.69
N MET A 21 7.47 5.18 9.06
CA MET A 21 8.57 5.96 8.48
C MET A 21 9.94 5.32 8.79
N ALA A 22 10.16 4.88 10.03
CA ALA A 22 11.39 4.21 10.43
C ALA A 22 11.61 2.90 9.65
N LEU A 23 10.57 2.06 9.52
CA LEU A 23 10.65 0.84 8.72
C LEU A 23 10.89 1.16 7.24
N PHE A 24 10.20 2.15 6.67
CA PHE A 24 10.41 2.57 5.29
C PHE A 24 11.87 2.94 5.03
N GLN A 25 12.48 3.75 5.90
CA GLN A 25 13.88 4.13 5.79
C GLN A 25 14.83 2.93 5.91
N ALA A 26 14.55 2.01 6.84
CA ALA A 26 15.32 0.78 6.99
C ALA A 26 15.24 -0.11 5.73
N LEU A 27 14.06 -0.25 5.13
CA LEU A 27 13.88 -1.01 3.88
C LEU A 27 14.64 -0.35 2.72
N VAL A 28 14.48 0.96 2.52
CA VAL A 28 15.13 1.68 1.41
C VAL A 28 16.66 1.66 1.55
N SER A 29 17.19 1.76 2.77
CA SER A 29 18.64 1.74 3.00
C SER A 29 19.25 0.34 3.04
N GLY A 30 18.48 -0.67 3.48
CA GLY A 30 18.94 -2.05 3.63
C GLY A 30 18.83 -2.89 2.36
N LEU A 31 17.99 -2.49 1.40
CA LEU A 31 17.83 -3.22 0.13
C LEU A 31 18.88 -2.79 -0.91
N PRO A 32 19.32 -3.72 -1.78
CA PRO A 32 20.17 -3.36 -2.91
C PRO A 32 19.48 -2.38 -3.86
N GLY A 33 20.25 -1.54 -4.56
CA GLY A 33 19.72 -0.45 -5.40
C GLY A 33 18.88 -0.86 -6.62
N ASN A 34 18.69 -2.15 -6.86
CA ASN A 34 17.80 -2.70 -7.90
C ASN A 34 16.43 -3.15 -7.35
N TYR A 35 16.11 -2.80 -6.11
CA TYR A 35 14.82 -3.03 -5.49
C TYR A 35 14.07 -1.71 -5.25
N PHE A 36 12.75 -1.78 -5.24
CA PHE A 36 11.84 -0.65 -5.07
C PHE A 36 10.88 -0.93 -3.92
N VAL A 37 10.63 0.07 -3.08
CA VAL A 37 9.73 -0.03 -1.92
C VAL A 37 8.55 0.91 -2.14
N PHE A 38 7.33 0.35 -2.12
CA PHE A 38 6.08 1.08 -2.29
C PHE A 38 5.27 1.08 -0.99
N PRO A 39 5.08 2.22 -0.32
CA PRO A 39 4.28 2.28 0.90
C PRO A 39 2.77 2.26 0.61
N LYS A 40 1.98 1.68 1.53
CA LYS A 40 0.51 1.68 1.56
C LYS A 40 -0.13 1.19 0.25
N MET A 41 0.38 0.09 -0.29
CA MET A 41 -0.10 -0.48 -1.55
C MET A 41 -1.38 -1.29 -1.33
N ARG A 42 -2.40 -1.08 -2.18
CA ARG A 42 -3.61 -1.91 -2.13
C ARG A 42 -3.29 -3.32 -2.66
N ILE A 43 -3.86 -4.34 -2.04
CA ILE A 43 -3.68 -5.72 -2.51
C ILE A 43 -4.17 -5.87 -3.95
N ALA A 44 -5.27 -5.21 -4.30
CA ALA A 44 -5.85 -5.21 -5.64
C ALA A 44 -4.93 -4.62 -6.73
N ASP A 45 -3.87 -3.91 -6.38
CA ASP A 45 -2.91 -3.35 -7.36
C ASP A 45 -1.67 -4.24 -7.56
N MET A 46 -1.53 -5.34 -6.82
CA MET A 46 -0.35 -6.22 -6.89
C MET A 46 -0.67 -7.70 -7.17
N VAL A 47 -1.95 -8.08 -7.26
CA VAL A 47 -2.37 -9.44 -7.61
C VAL A 47 -3.47 -9.44 -8.66
N ASP A 48 -3.45 -10.45 -9.52
CA ASP A 48 -4.55 -10.76 -10.42
C ASP A 48 -5.54 -11.71 -9.73
N VAL A 49 -6.84 -11.41 -9.88
CA VAL A 49 -7.89 -12.34 -9.47
C VAL A 49 -8.15 -13.29 -10.62
N VAL A 50 -7.90 -14.58 -10.40
CA VAL A 50 -8.17 -15.63 -11.40
C VAL A 50 -9.62 -15.54 -11.89
N ASP A 51 -9.82 -15.62 -13.20
CA ASP A 51 -11.14 -15.57 -13.83
C ASP A 51 -12.09 -16.70 -13.36
N GLY A 52 -13.39 -16.52 -13.62
CA GLY A 52 -14.42 -17.53 -13.39
C GLY A 52 -15.55 -17.07 -12.45
N SER A 53 -16.37 -18.02 -12.04
CA SER A 53 -17.45 -17.75 -11.09
C SER A 53 -16.86 -17.20 -9.77
N GLY A 54 -17.48 -16.14 -9.25
CA GLY A 54 -17.00 -15.47 -8.03
C GLY A 54 -15.80 -14.54 -8.24
N TYR A 55 -15.41 -14.19 -9.47
CA TYR A 55 -14.38 -13.15 -9.73
C TYR A 55 -14.65 -11.86 -8.95
N TYR A 56 -15.85 -11.28 -9.10
CA TYR A 56 -16.21 -10.03 -8.43
C TYR A 56 -16.22 -10.16 -6.90
N GLN A 57 -16.65 -11.31 -6.37
CA GLN A 57 -16.65 -11.58 -4.94
C GLN A 57 -15.22 -11.57 -4.38
N ARG A 58 -14.30 -12.31 -5.02
CA ARG A 58 -12.88 -12.36 -4.63
C ARG A 58 -12.21 -10.99 -4.78
N ARG A 59 -12.49 -10.27 -5.87
CA ARG A 59 -11.99 -8.92 -6.09
C ARG A 59 -12.45 -7.95 -5.01
N ASN A 60 -13.72 -7.99 -4.64
CA ASN A 60 -14.27 -7.11 -3.60
C ASN A 60 -13.66 -7.34 -2.22
N GLN A 61 -13.18 -8.57 -1.92
CA GLN A 61 -12.50 -8.86 -0.66
C GLN A 61 -11.12 -8.19 -0.54
N ILE A 62 -10.43 -7.95 -1.66
CA ILE A 62 -9.07 -7.38 -1.66
C ILE A 62 -9.04 -5.88 -1.94
N LEU A 63 -10.10 -5.31 -2.54
CA LEU A 63 -10.19 -3.88 -2.83
C LEU A 63 -9.95 -2.94 -1.63
N PRO A 64 -10.50 -3.21 -0.43
CA PRO A 64 -10.29 -2.32 0.71
C PRO A 64 -8.98 -2.60 1.46
N LYS A 65 -8.28 -3.69 1.12
CA LYS A 65 -7.09 -4.16 1.84
C LYS A 65 -5.83 -3.54 1.26
N HIS A 66 -4.90 -3.22 2.15
CA HIS A 66 -3.59 -2.69 1.80
C HIS A 66 -2.54 -3.38 2.67
N VAL A 67 -1.32 -3.44 2.15
CA VAL A 67 -0.12 -3.78 2.91
C VAL A 67 0.64 -2.50 3.22
N ASP A 68 1.43 -2.49 4.29
CA ASP A 68 2.20 -1.30 4.65
C ASP A 68 3.30 -1.01 3.64
N PHE A 69 3.99 -2.04 3.15
CA PHE A 69 4.99 -1.92 2.10
C PHE A 69 4.95 -3.08 1.11
N LEU A 70 5.21 -2.78 -0.16
CA LEU A 70 5.47 -3.76 -1.21
C LEU A 70 6.90 -3.57 -1.73
N ILE A 71 7.66 -4.65 -1.80
CA ILE A 71 8.99 -4.69 -2.39
C ILE A 71 8.90 -5.29 -3.79
N CYS A 72 9.44 -4.58 -4.78
CA CYS A 72 9.56 -5.05 -6.16
C CYS A 72 11.02 -5.10 -6.60
N ASN A 73 11.31 -5.92 -7.62
CA ASN A 73 12.60 -5.87 -8.32
C ASN A 73 12.64 -4.77 -9.38
N ASN A 74 13.76 -4.68 -10.11
CA ASN A 74 13.98 -3.73 -11.21
C ASN A 74 13.06 -3.88 -12.42
N ARG A 75 12.22 -4.91 -12.47
CA ARG A 75 11.17 -5.10 -13.48
C ARG A 75 9.77 -4.81 -12.93
N MET A 76 9.69 -4.21 -11.74
CA MET A 76 8.43 -3.93 -11.04
C MET A 76 7.61 -5.19 -10.72
N VAL A 77 8.26 -6.35 -10.65
CA VAL A 77 7.61 -7.60 -10.22
C VAL A 77 7.49 -7.56 -8.69
N PRO A 78 6.28 -7.71 -8.13
CA PRO A 78 6.08 -7.84 -6.68
C PRO A 78 6.83 -9.07 -6.15
N LEU A 79 7.65 -8.88 -5.11
CA LEU A 79 8.44 -9.95 -4.50
C LEU A 79 8.01 -10.24 -3.06
N MET A 80 7.67 -9.21 -2.30
CA MET A 80 7.35 -9.34 -0.87
C MET A 80 6.43 -8.22 -0.43
N ALA A 81 5.39 -8.58 0.32
CA ALA A 81 4.61 -7.66 1.12
C ALA A 81 5.15 -7.66 2.56
N VAL A 82 5.23 -6.47 3.16
CA VAL A 82 5.63 -6.28 4.55
C VAL A 82 4.51 -5.54 5.27
N GLU A 83 4.02 -6.12 6.36
CA GLU A 83 3.08 -5.49 7.29
C GLU A 83 3.82 -5.19 8.59
N LEU A 84 3.57 -4.02 9.17
CA LEU A 84 4.09 -3.66 10.47
C LEU A 84 3.05 -4.05 11.52
N ASP A 85 3.37 -5.06 12.32
CA ASP A 85 2.54 -5.42 13.47
C ASP A 85 2.57 -4.28 14.49
N GLY A 86 1.55 -3.42 14.45
CA GLY A 86 1.35 -2.41 15.46
C GLY A 86 0.70 -3.01 16.70
N ASN A 87 1.20 -2.69 17.90
CA ASN A 87 0.52 -2.94 19.17
C ASN A 87 -0.79 -2.12 19.34
N SER A 88 -1.44 -1.71 18.25
CA SER A 88 -2.73 -1.01 18.28
C SER A 88 -3.92 -1.96 18.48
N HIS A 89 -3.68 -3.25 18.71
CA HIS A 89 -4.67 -4.17 19.27
C HIS A 89 -4.67 -4.08 20.80
N SER A 90 -5.45 -3.14 21.32
CA SER A 90 -6.11 -3.23 22.63
C SER A 90 -7.58 -2.89 22.44
#